data_AF-A0A967N9A6-F1
#
_entry.id   AF-A0A967N9A6-F1
#
_cell.length_a   1.000
_cell.length_b   1.000
_cell.length_c   1.000
_cell.angle_alpha   90.00
_cell.angle_beta   90.00
_cell.angle_gamma   90.00
#
_symmetry.space_group_name_H-M   'P 1'
#
loop_
_entity.id
_entity.type
_entity.pdbx_description
1 polymer ?
#
loop_
_entity_poly.entity_id
_entity_poly.type
_entity_poly.pdbx_seq_one_letter_code
_entity_poly.pdbx_strand_id
1 'polypeptide(L)'
;MGDSEDAEPPAVHRIGGKRWKKLRRKTEAAIERMTAELLELYARREAAEGFAFSPDTRWQKEMESSFLYEDTPDQRTATEDVKEDMESPRPMDRLICGDVGY
;
A
#
# COMPACT_ATOMS: atom_id res chain seq x y z
N MET A 1 -4.93 -4.89 -13.32
CA MET A 1 -5.90 -3.83 -13.64
C MET A 1 -6.04 -3.79 -15.15
N GLY A 2 -6.83 -4.64 -15.80
CA GLY A 2 -8.23 -4.93 -15.53
C GLY A 2 -9.03 -4.29 -16.68
N ASP A 3 -8.83 -4.80 -17.91
CA ASP A 3 -9.71 -4.48 -19.03
C ASP A 3 -11.07 -5.12 -18.71
N SER A 4 -11.96 -4.35 -18.11
CA SER A 4 -13.36 -4.72 -18.00
C SER A 4 -14.01 -4.53 -19.37
N GLU A 5 -14.53 -5.61 -19.96
CA GLU A 5 -15.20 -5.62 -21.28
C GLU A 5 -16.45 -4.71 -21.37
N ASP A 6 -16.90 -4.13 -20.24
CA ASP A 6 -18.01 -3.18 -20.12
C ASP A 6 -17.58 -1.70 -19.96
N ALA A 7 -16.29 -1.36 -20.11
CA ALA A 7 -15.85 0.03 -20.01
C ALA A 7 -16.24 0.83 -21.26
N GLU A 8 -17.03 1.89 -21.09
CA GLU A 8 -17.30 2.86 -22.16
C GLU A 8 -15.98 3.34 -22.79
N PRO A 9 -15.83 3.28 -24.13
CA PRO A 9 -14.58 3.61 -24.78
C PRO A 9 -14.17 5.05 -24.46
N PRO A 10 -12.88 5.29 -24.17
CA PRO A 10 -12.42 6.60 -23.74
C PRO A 10 -12.69 7.66 -24.82
N ALA A 11 -13.14 8.84 -24.38
CA ALA A 11 -13.49 9.93 -25.29
C ALA A 11 -12.29 10.35 -26.16
N VAL A 12 -12.36 10.06 -27.47
CA VAL A 12 -11.28 10.34 -28.41
C VAL A 12 -11.07 11.86 -28.57
N HIS A 13 -9.83 12.31 -28.44
CA HIS A 13 -9.47 13.71 -28.63
C HIS A 13 -9.06 13.99 -30.09
N ARG A 14 -9.50 15.13 -30.65
CA ARG A 14 -9.04 15.58 -31.98
C ARG A 14 -7.54 15.92 -31.96
N ILE A 15 -6.82 15.42 -32.97
CA ILE A 15 -5.41 15.74 -33.22
C ILE A 15 -5.26 17.25 -33.44
N GLY A 16 -4.33 17.89 -32.72
CA GLY A 16 -4.13 19.35 -32.73
C GLY A 16 -4.99 20.14 -31.74
N GLY A 17 -5.92 19.50 -31.04
CA GLY A 17 -6.77 20.15 -30.04
C GLY A 17 -6.06 20.50 -28.72
N LYS A 18 -6.41 21.63 -28.10
CA LYS A 18 -5.88 22.06 -26.78
C LYS A 18 -6.39 21.19 -25.60
N ARG A 19 -7.40 20.34 -25.82
CA ARG A 19 -8.08 19.54 -24.78
C ARG A 19 -7.14 18.53 -24.12
N TRP A 20 -6.35 17.79 -24.91
CA TRP A 20 -5.37 16.84 -24.39
C TRP A 20 -4.29 17.54 -23.54
N LYS A 21 -3.74 18.66 -24.03
CA LYS A 21 -2.77 19.47 -23.27
C LYS A 21 -3.35 19.97 -21.94
N LYS A 22 -4.61 20.43 -21.93
CA LYS A 22 -5.28 20.86 -20.69
C LYS A 22 -5.52 19.70 -19.73
N LEU A 23 -5.93 18.53 -20.24
CA LEU A 23 -6.14 17.33 -19.43
C LEU A 23 -4.83 16.87 -18.80
N ARG A 24 -3.75 16.73 -19.59
CA ARG A 24 -2.42 16.36 -19.10
C ARG A 24 -1.95 17.28 -17.99
N ARG A 25 -2.04 18.61 -18.18
CA ARG A 25 -1.66 19.59 -17.15
C ARG A 25 -2.49 19.47 -15.87
N LYS A 26 -3.80 19.14 -16.00
CA LYS A 26 -4.67 18.92 -14.83
C LYS A 26 -4.27 17.64 -14.09
N THR A 27 -3.95 16.58 -14.81
CA THR A 27 -3.50 15.31 -14.23
C THR A 27 -2.16 15.46 -13.53
N GLU A 28 -1.20 16.14 -14.16
CA GLU A 28 0.11 16.46 -13.58
C GLU A 28 -0.03 17.21 -12.26
N ALA A 29 -0.83 18.30 -12.25
CA ALA A 29 -1.12 19.03 -11.02
C ALA A 29 -1.84 18.19 -9.95
N ALA A 30 -2.63 17.18 -10.34
CA ALA A 30 -3.28 16.28 -9.39
C ALA A 30 -2.27 15.30 -8.76
N ILE A 31 -1.35 14.76 -9.57
CA ILE A 31 -0.27 13.91 -9.11
C ILE A 31 0.63 14.69 -8.15
N GLU A 32 1.05 15.90 -8.50
CA GLU A 32 1.89 16.76 -7.64
C GLU A 32 1.25 16.99 -6.26
N ARG A 33 -0.05 17.30 -6.22
CA ARG A 33 -0.77 17.47 -4.95
C ARG A 33 -0.79 16.18 -4.12
N MET A 34 -1.14 15.06 -4.75
CA MET A 34 -1.17 13.76 -4.07
C MET A 34 0.21 13.40 -3.50
N THR A 35 1.28 13.63 -4.26
CA THR A 35 2.65 13.38 -3.80
C THR A 35 3.02 14.29 -2.62
N ALA A 36 2.64 15.56 -2.65
CA ALA A 36 2.88 16.47 -1.54
C ALA A 36 2.14 16.04 -0.26
N GLU A 37 0.87 15.63 -0.39
CA GLU A 37 0.07 15.12 0.73
C GLU A 37 0.66 13.82 1.31
N LEU A 38 1.11 12.90 0.46
CA LEU A 38 1.79 11.67 0.91
C LEU A 38 3.10 11.99 1.63
N LEU A 39 3.91 12.90 1.10
CA LEU A 39 5.16 13.29 1.74
C LEU A 39 4.92 13.92 3.11
N GLU A 40 3.93 14.80 3.22
CA GLU A 40 3.54 15.41 4.49
C GLU A 40 3.06 14.35 5.49
N LEU A 41 2.26 13.38 5.04
CA LEU A 41 1.82 12.26 5.86
C LEU A 41 3.01 11.46 6.42
N TYR A 42 3.97 11.09 5.57
CA TYR A 42 5.16 10.34 6.00
C TYR A 42 6.03 11.16 6.96
N ALA A 43 6.21 12.46 6.72
CA ALA A 43 6.94 13.34 7.62
C ALA A 43 6.27 13.41 9.01
N ARG A 44 4.94 13.50 9.06
CA ARG A 44 4.19 13.47 10.31
C ARG A 44 4.31 12.13 11.03
N ARG A 45 4.27 11.00 10.32
CA ARG A 45 4.45 9.66 10.91
C ARG A 45 5.86 9.43 11.43
N GLU A 46 6.88 9.94 10.75
CA GLU A 46 8.27 9.87 11.21
C GLU A 46 8.46 10.60 12.54
N ALA A 47 7.81 11.76 12.69
CA ALA A 47 7.91 12.58 13.89
C ALA A 47 6.97 12.13 15.03
N ALA A 48 5.97 11.30 14.72
CA ALA A 48 5.01 10.81 15.70
C ALA A 48 5.59 9.61 16.46
N GLU A 49 5.44 9.64 17.78
CA GLU A 49 5.73 8.49 18.63
C GLU A 49 4.53 7.52 18.58
N GLY A 50 4.79 6.31 18.08
CA GLY A 50 3.85 5.20 18.04
C GLY A 50 3.95 4.31 19.27
N PHE A 51 3.20 3.21 19.25
CA PHE A 51 3.30 2.17 20.26
C PHE A 51 4.11 1.00 19.71
N ALA A 52 5.29 0.78 20.29
CA ALA A 52 6.12 -0.39 20.00
C ALA A 52 5.57 -1.61 20.74
N PHE A 53 5.12 -2.62 20.00
CA PHE A 53 4.72 -3.90 20.58
C PHE A 53 5.94 -4.68 21.11
N SER A 54 5.69 -5.59 22.04
CA SER A 54 6.74 -6.46 22.57
C SER A 54 7.08 -7.58 21.59
N PRO A 55 8.32 -8.10 21.60
CA PRO A 55 8.69 -9.26 20.81
C PRO A 55 7.81 -10.48 21.07
N ASP A 56 7.72 -11.35 20.07
CA ASP A 56 6.96 -12.59 20.14
C ASP A 56 7.31 -13.44 21.36
N THR A 57 6.25 -13.90 22.03
CA THR A 57 6.37 -14.86 23.12
C THR A 57 6.33 -16.29 22.58
N ARG A 58 6.68 -17.27 23.43
CA ARG A 58 6.54 -18.69 23.09
C ARG A 58 5.13 -19.05 22.64
N TRP A 59 4.11 -18.47 23.28
CA TRP A 59 2.72 -18.74 22.96
C TRP A 59 2.34 -18.25 21.55
N GLN A 60 2.91 -17.13 21.10
CA GLN A 60 2.71 -16.62 19.73
C GLN A 60 3.22 -17.65 18.69
N LYS A 61 4.41 -18.21 18.91
CA LYS A 61 4.98 -19.24 18.02
C LYS A 61 4.15 -20.53 18.03
N GLU A 62 3.64 -20.93 19.19
CA GLU A 62 2.76 -22.09 19.31
C GLU A 62 1.45 -21.86 18.54
N MET A 63 0.85 -20.68 18.66
CA MET A 63 -0.34 -20.28 17.90
C MET A 63 -0.07 -20.31 16.39
N GLU A 64 1.03 -19.73 15.93
CA GLU A 64 1.42 -19.71 14.50
C GLU A 64 1.64 -21.13 13.97
N SER A 65 2.32 -21.98 14.74
CA SER A 65 2.54 -23.38 14.37
C SER A 65 1.28 -24.25 14.38
N SER A 66 0.18 -23.77 14.99
CA SER A 66 -1.10 -24.48 14.99
C SER A 66 -1.85 -24.34 13.65
N PHE A 67 -1.40 -23.42 12.79
CA PHE A 67 -1.97 -23.26 11.46
C PHE A 67 -1.60 -24.45 10.57
N LEU A 68 -2.58 -25.04 9.89
CA LEU A 68 -2.42 -26.31 9.17
C LEU A 68 -1.63 -26.18 7.87
N TYR A 69 -1.51 -24.96 7.35
CA TYR A 69 -0.85 -24.67 6.08
C TYR A 69 0.52 -24.06 6.32
N GLU A 70 1.46 -24.43 5.46
CA GLU A 70 2.78 -23.78 5.45
C GLU A 70 2.73 -22.48 4.67
N ASP A 71 3.30 -21.43 5.25
CA ASP A 71 3.41 -20.13 4.60
C ASP A 71 4.25 -20.24 3.32
N THR A 72 3.73 -19.64 2.25
CA THR A 72 4.55 -19.33 1.07
C THR A 72 5.67 -18.36 1.43
N PRO A 73 6.76 -18.29 0.63
CA PRO A 73 7.84 -17.33 0.89
C PRO A 73 7.36 -15.87 1.01
N ASP A 74 6.37 -15.47 0.22
CA ASP A 74 5.79 -14.12 0.26
C ASP A 74 4.97 -13.88 1.53
N GLN A 75 4.16 -14.86 1.96
CA GLN A 75 3.40 -14.78 3.22
C GLN A 75 4.31 -14.70 4.44
N ARG A 76 5.42 -15.46 4.44
CA ARG A 76 6.43 -15.41 5.50
C ARG A 76 7.07 -14.04 5.58
N THR A 77 7.52 -13.51 4.44
CA THR A 77 8.15 -12.18 4.35
C THR A 77 7.17 -11.10 4.82
N ALA A 78 5.91 -11.15 4.36
CA ALA A 78 4.88 -10.21 4.77
C ALA A 78 4.62 -10.27 6.28
N THR A 79 4.63 -11.45 6.88
CA THR A 79 4.43 -11.63 8.33
C THR A 79 5.61 -11.07 9.13
N GLU A 80 6.84 -11.35 8.71
CA GLU A 80 8.05 -10.82 9.35
C GLU A 80 8.10 -9.28 9.27
N ASP A 81 7.87 -8.73 8.09
CA ASP A 81 7.79 -7.28 7.84
C ASP A 81 6.73 -6.59 8.70
N VAL A 82 5.54 -7.19 8.83
CA VAL A 82 4.47 -6.67 9.68
C VAL A 82 4.90 -6.67 11.14
N LYS A 83 5.51 -7.76 11.64
CA LYS A 83 5.96 -7.81 13.04
C LYS A 83 7.04 -6.78 13.33
N GLU A 84 8.02 -6.62 12.44
CA GLU A 84 9.08 -5.62 12.59
C GLU A 84 8.50 -4.20 12.66
N ASP A 85 7.55 -3.89 11.78
CA ASP A 85 6.87 -2.60 11.77
C ASP A 85 6.01 -2.38 13.04
N MET A 86 5.44 -3.44 13.66
CA MET A 86 4.69 -3.34 14.93
C MET A 86 5.60 -3.16 16.13
N GLU A 87 6.78 -3.78 16.13
CA GLU A 87 7.77 -3.65 17.21
C GLU A 87 8.51 -2.29 17.17
N SER A 88 8.38 -1.55 16.07
CA SER A 88 8.96 -0.22 15.90
C SER A 88 8.25 0.84 16.74
N PRO A 89 8.98 1.86 17.27
CA PRO A 89 8.36 3.01 17.92
C PRO A 89 7.64 3.94 16.93
N ARG A 90 7.71 3.68 15.62
CA ARG A 90 7.01 4.47 14.60
C ARG A 90 5.65 3.84 14.26
N PRO A 91 4.60 4.65 14.04
CA PRO A 91 3.31 4.11 13.60
C PRO A 91 3.41 3.40 12.23
N MET A 92 3.26 2.08 12.22
CA MET A 92 3.21 1.23 11.01
C MET A 92 2.23 1.76 9.95
N ASP A 93 2.62 1.74 8.67
CA ASP A 93 1.78 2.07 7.51
C ASP A 93 1.91 1.09 6.33
N ARG A 94 1.74 -0.21 6.60
CA ARG A 94 1.94 -1.24 5.58
C ARG A 94 0.63 -1.61 4.89
N LEU A 95 0.68 -1.67 3.56
CA LEU A 95 -0.37 -2.27 2.75
C LEU A 95 0.08 -3.65 2.26
N ILE A 96 -0.67 -4.69 2.64
CA ILE A 96 -0.48 -6.05 2.10
C ILE A 96 -1.48 -6.25 0.96
N CYS A 97 -0.99 -6.68 -0.19
CA CYS A 97 -1.80 -7.00 -1.36
C CYS A 97 -1.75 -8.51 -1.60
N GLY A 98 -2.87 -9.19 -1.45
CA GLY A 98 -3.04 -10.62 -1.78
C GLY A 98 -4.26 -10.81 -2.68
N ASP A 99 -4.25 -11.87 -3.50
CA ASP A 99 -5.42 -12.31 -4.27
C ASP A 99 -6.24 -13.32 -3.45
N VAL A 100 -7.48 -13.60 -3.85
CA VAL A 100 -8.37 -14.53 -3.13
C VAL A 100 -7.71 -15.90 -3.02
N GLY A 101 -7.45 -16.35 -1.79
CA GLY A 101 -6.79 -17.63 -1.49
C GLY A 101 -5.31 -17.53 -1.12
N TYR A 102 -4.76 -16.31 -1.03
CA TYR A 102 -3.41 -16.01 -0.54
C TYR A 102 -3.43 -15.15 0.73
#